data_AF-A0A1M5PJF7-F1
#
_entry.id   AF-A0A1M5PJF7-F1
#
_cell.length_a   1.000
_cell.length_b   1.000
_cell.length_c   1.000
_cell.angle_alpha   90.00
_cell.angle_beta   90.00
_cell.angle_gamma   90.00
#
_symmetry.space_group_name_H-M   'P 1'
#
loop_
_entity.id
_entity.type
_entity.pdbx_description
1 polymer ?
#
loop_
_entity_poly.entity_id
_entity_poly.type
_entity_poly.pdbx_seq_one_letter_code
_entity_poly.pdbx_strand_id
1 'polypeptide(L)'
;MSLRLMQGAALVLVCGSLFSAAALAQEPPKAVEIKGMKDPELRLFRSVTTGLDTFDEYRELAPAVGTLRFRLKARESTLDKSTDTITLKIVGDSPAIPVAIEADGGFTIARNQSAYDENAELVFNRKRRQFMSIADIRTPGVPANARRLGDLRLECLVNIAIIKTEIPFLVRATINTFLLTTDWCRKLPIYMSLPPTQHISKATLIYGERRRELTHDEFSNGFESPLLDPAWPDDTLLEMQLAPEMPAPVAAS
;
A
#
# COMPACT_ATOMS: atom_id res chain seq x y z
N MET A 1 42.03 -50.89 -64.25
CA MET A 1 41.37 -49.99 -65.22
C MET A 1 41.18 -48.66 -64.51
N SER A 2 42.08 -47.69 -64.65
CA SER A 2 42.20 -46.76 -65.81
C SER A 2 40.95 -45.88 -65.89
N LEU A 3 40.97 -44.54 -65.91
CA LEU A 3 41.93 -43.61 -66.49
C LEU A 3 41.68 -42.17 -65.95
N ARG A 4 42.70 -41.32 -66.09
CA ARG A 4 42.79 -39.88 -65.76
C ARG A 4 41.95 -38.95 -66.66
N LEU A 5 42.03 -37.65 -66.32
CA LEU A 5 41.92 -36.42 -67.15
C LEU A 5 40.54 -35.74 -67.18
N MET A 6 40.39 -34.42 -67.27
CA MET A 6 41.15 -33.20 -66.93
C MET A 6 40.25 -32.03 -67.36
N GLN A 7 40.43 -30.86 -66.74
CA GLN A 7 40.16 -29.51 -67.27
C GLN A 7 38.72 -28.98 -67.43
N GLY A 8 38.56 -27.69 -67.08
CA GLY A 8 37.60 -26.80 -67.71
C GLY A 8 36.92 -25.80 -66.78
N ALA A 9 37.50 -24.61 -66.62
CA ALA A 9 36.92 -23.48 -65.88
C ALA A 9 35.70 -22.86 -66.58
N ALA A 10 34.70 -22.43 -65.80
CA ALA A 10 33.80 -21.33 -66.16
C ALA A 10 33.20 -20.68 -64.91
N LEU A 11 33.56 -19.42 -64.71
CA LEU A 11 33.04 -18.47 -63.74
C LEU A 11 31.59 -18.10 -64.10
N VAL A 12 30.62 -18.33 -63.21
CA VAL A 12 29.34 -17.61 -63.23
C VAL A 12 29.04 -17.11 -61.82
N LEU A 13 29.09 -15.79 -61.71
CA LEU A 13 28.70 -14.98 -60.57
C LEU A 13 27.17 -15.02 -60.43
N VAL A 14 26.65 -15.54 -59.31
CA VAL A 14 25.25 -15.29 -58.89
C VAL A 14 25.28 -14.89 -57.42
N CYS A 15 24.95 -13.61 -57.19
CA CYS A 15 24.62 -13.06 -55.87
C CYS A 15 23.46 -13.85 -55.25
N GLY A 16 23.73 -14.52 -54.15
CA GLY A 16 22.71 -15.11 -53.27
C GLY A 16 23.14 -14.89 -51.83
N SER A 17 22.87 -13.69 -51.31
CA SER A 17 23.12 -13.30 -49.93
C SER A 17 22.32 -14.20 -48.99
N LEU A 18 22.97 -15.24 -48.44
CA LEU A 18 22.44 -15.97 -47.30
C LEU A 18 22.46 -15.03 -46.10
N PHE A 19 21.29 -14.50 -45.76
CA PHE A 19 21.04 -13.83 -44.49
C PHE A 19 21.32 -14.82 -43.36
N SER A 20 22.50 -14.70 -42.75
CA SER A 20 22.72 -15.20 -41.39
C SER A 20 21.74 -14.46 -40.47
N ALA A 21 20.70 -15.16 -40.03
CA ALA A 21 19.87 -14.71 -38.92
C ALA A 21 20.77 -14.63 -37.69
N ALA A 22 21.25 -13.42 -37.38
CA ALA A 22 21.81 -13.10 -36.08
C ALA A 22 20.69 -13.35 -35.06
N ALA A 23 20.77 -14.46 -34.34
CA ALA A 23 19.99 -14.66 -33.13
C ALA A 23 20.32 -13.49 -32.21
N LEU A 24 19.37 -12.56 -32.06
CA LEU A 24 19.41 -11.55 -31.02
C LEU A 24 19.46 -12.31 -29.70
N ALA A 25 20.67 -12.41 -29.13
CA ALA A 25 20.84 -12.73 -27.74
C ALA A 25 20.07 -11.65 -26.97
N GLN A 26 18.86 -11.98 -26.52
CA GLN A 26 18.14 -11.17 -25.56
C GLN A 26 19.01 -11.15 -24.31
N GLU A 27 19.67 -10.01 -24.09
CA GLU A 27 20.34 -9.69 -22.85
C GLU A 27 19.34 -9.99 -21.72
N PRO A 28 19.65 -10.91 -20.79
CA PRO A 28 18.75 -11.19 -19.68
C PRO A 28 18.44 -9.86 -19.01
N PRO A 29 17.17 -9.58 -18.63
CA PRO A 29 16.81 -8.31 -18.06
C PRO A 29 17.78 -8.05 -16.91
N LYS A 30 18.59 -6.99 -17.05
CA LYS A 30 19.56 -6.57 -16.03
C LYS A 30 18.81 -6.55 -14.72
N ALA A 31 19.13 -7.54 -13.87
CA ALA A 31 18.70 -7.52 -12.49
C ALA A 31 19.19 -6.18 -11.96
N VAL A 32 18.25 -5.29 -11.68
CA VAL A 32 18.54 -4.00 -11.06
C VAL A 32 19.12 -4.36 -9.71
N GLU A 33 20.46 -4.42 -9.66
CA GLU A 33 21.24 -4.54 -8.45
C GLU A 33 20.95 -3.26 -7.67
N ILE A 34 20.03 -3.38 -6.71
CA ILE A 34 19.61 -2.27 -5.87
C ILE A 34 20.84 -1.86 -5.09
N LYS A 35 21.46 -0.73 -5.47
CA LYS A 35 22.44 -0.02 -4.63
C LYS A 35 21.87 0.03 -3.22
N GLY A 36 22.54 -0.66 -2.30
CA GLY A 36 22.10 -0.81 -0.91
C GLY A 36 21.64 0.52 -0.34
N MET A 37 20.33 0.67 -0.20
CA MET A 37 19.74 1.85 0.40
C MET A 37 20.01 1.78 1.91
N LYS A 38 20.66 2.82 2.44
CA LYS A 38 20.91 2.90 3.88
C LYS A 38 19.58 3.12 4.63
N ASP A 39 19.24 2.19 5.51
CA ASP A 39 18.03 2.19 6.37
C ASP A 39 16.71 2.15 5.59
N PRO A 40 16.35 1.01 4.95
CA PRO A 40 15.06 0.87 4.27
C PRO A 40 13.88 0.84 5.27
N GLU A 41 12.66 1.18 4.83
CA GLU A 41 11.45 0.90 5.62
C GLU A 41 11.24 -0.62 5.69
N LEU A 42 11.22 -1.14 6.93
CA LEU A 42 11.07 -2.55 7.26
C LEU A 42 9.81 -2.75 8.09
N ARG A 43 9.03 -3.77 7.74
CA ARG A 43 7.88 -4.25 8.54
C ARG A 43 7.89 -5.76 8.59
N LEU A 44 7.75 -6.33 9.78
CA LEU A 44 7.71 -7.79 9.95
C LEU A 44 6.49 -8.38 9.22
N PHE A 45 6.69 -9.44 8.44
CA PHE A 45 5.63 -10.16 7.75
C PHE A 45 4.63 -10.78 8.74
N ARG A 46 5.10 -11.20 9.92
CA ARG A 46 4.24 -11.66 11.02
C ARG A 46 3.25 -10.59 11.48
N SER A 47 3.70 -9.34 11.61
CA SER A 47 2.83 -8.22 12.00
C SER A 47 1.74 -7.97 10.95
N VAL A 48 2.09 -8.05 9.66
CA VAL A 48 1.10 -8.00 8.58
C VAL A 48 0.12 -9.16 8.67
N THR A 49 0.61 -10.38 8.93
CA THR A 49 -0.23 -11.57 9.06
C THR A 49 -1.25 -11.40 10.19
N THR A 50 -0.84 -10.82 11.34
CA THR A 50 -1.78 -10.43 12.40
C THR A 50 -2.86 -9.46 11.89
N GLY A 51 -2.49 -8.52 11.03
CA GLY A 51 -3.46 -7.62 10.38
C GLY A 51 -4.44 -8.37 9.47
N LEU A 52 -3.97 -9.36 8.71
CA LEU A 52 -4.83 -10.23 7.89
C LEU A 52 -5.77 -11.06 8.77
N ASP A 53 -5.28 -11.61 9.88
CA ASP A 53 -6.09 -12.35 10.86
C ASP A 53 -7.17 -11.45 11.47
N THR A 54 -6.82 -10.22 11.84
CA THR A 54 -7.77 -9.24 12.40
C THR A 54 -8.84 -8.86 11.37
N PHE A 55 -8.48 -8.73 10.09
CA PHE A 55 -9.45 -8.48 9.03
C PHE A 55 -10.44 -9.63 8.88
N ASP A 56 -9.97 -10.88 8.97
CA ASP A 56 -10.81 -12.07 8.90
C ASP A 56 -11.72 -12.21 10.14
N GLU A 57 -11.20 -11.90 11.34
CA GLU A 57 -11.91 -11.97 12.61
C GLU A 57 -13.09 -10.98 12.69
N TYR A 58 -12.89 -9.74 12.22
CA TYR A 58 -13.87 -8.66 12.33
C TYR A 58 -14.56 -8.34 10.99
N ARG A 59 -14.67 -9.33 10.10
CA ARG A 59 -15.20 -9.17 8.74
C ARG A 59 -16.64 -8.64 8.71
N GLU A 60 -17.42 -8.86 9.78
CA GLU A 60 -18.77 -8.31 9.93
C GLU A 60 -18.82 -6.78 9.88
N LEU A 61 -17.71 -6.10 10.21
CA LEU A 61 -17.63 -4.65 10.08
C LEU A 61 -17.59 -4.18 8.63
N ALA A 62 -17.15 -5.02 7.68
CA ALA A 62 -17.08 -4.70 6.25
C ALA A 62 -17.36 -5.93 5.36
N PRO A 63 -18.58 -6.50 5.39
CA PRO A 63 -18.86 -7.83 4.84
C PRO A 63 -18.76 -7.90 3.32
N ALA A 64 -18.90 -6.76 2.63
CA ALA A 64 -18.78 -6.67 1.17
C ALA A 64 -17.32 -6.55 0.69
N VAL A 65 -16.35 -6.41 1.60
CA VAL A 65 -14.92 -6.35 1.27
C VAL A 65 -14.35 -7.77 1.28
N GLY A 66 -13.98 -8.28 0.11
CA GLY A 66 -13.50 -9.65 -0.04
C GLY A 66 -12.07 -9.88 0.49
N THR A 67 -11.20 -8.89 0.30
CA THR A 67 -9.75 -9.00 0.53
C THR A 67 -9.21 -7.72 1.17
N LEU A 68 -8.34 -7.86 2.18
CA LEU A 68 -7.62 -6.74 2.77
C LEU A 68 -6.61 -6.16 1.77
N ARG A 69 -6.73 -4.86 1.52
CA ARG A 69 -5.76 -4.05 0.78
C ARG A 69 -4.99 -3.15 1.75
N PHE A 70 -3.77 -2.81 1.39
CA PHE A 70 -2.96 -1.78 2.03
C PHE A 70 -2.71 -0.63 1.06
N ARG A 71 -2.48 0.57 1.57
CA ARG A 71 -2.02 1.72 0.78
C ARG A 71 -0.79 2.36 1.42
N LEU A 72 0.10 2.88 0.58
CA LEU A 72 1.21 3.71 1.01
C LEU A 72 0.73 5.12 1.37
N LYS A 73 1.05 5.56 2.59
CA LYS A 73 0.84 6.92 3.07
C LYS A 73 2.20 7.57 3.30
N ALA A 74 2.46 8.70 2.64
CA ALA A 74 3.65 9.51 2.93
C ALA A 74 3.55 10.08 4.36
N ARG A 75 4.63 10.04 5.13
CA ARG A 75 4.67 10.61 6.48
C ARG A 75 4.94 12.11 6.49
N GLU A 76 5.59 12.63 5.45
CA GLU A 76 5.87 14.05 5.27
C GLU A 76 5.14 14.58 4.03
N SER A 77 4.51 15.74 4.15
CA SER A 77 3.74 16.37 3.07
C SER A 77 4.59 16.84 1.88
N THR A 78 5.89 17.00 2.09
CA THR A 78 6.89 17.46 1.13
C THR A 78 7.51 16.34 0.29
N LEU A 79 7.24 15.08 0.62
CA LEU A 79 7.77 13.95 -0.15
C LEU A 79 7.05 13.83 -1.50
N ASP A 80 7.81 13.46 -2.52
CA ASP A 80 7.24 13.04 -3.80
C ASP A 80 6.26 11.89 -3.56
N LYS A 81 4.99 12.14 -3.89
CA LYS A 81 3.88 11.21 -3.69
C LYS A 81 3.79 10.19 -4.83
N SER A 82 4.63 10.30 -5.86
CA SER A 82 4.68 9.31 -6.93
C SER A 82 5.07 7.94 -6.37
N THR A 83 4.14 7.01 -6.51
CA THR A 83 4.34 5.59 -6.17
C THR A 83 4.98 4.82 -7.32
N ASP A 84 5.12 5.41 -8.50
CA ASP A 84 5.55 4.76 -9.75
C ASP A 84 6.97 4.17 -9.67
N THR A 85 7.78 4.70 -8.76
CA THR A 85 9.17 4.25 -8.53
C THR A 85 9.35 3.54 -7.19
N ILE A 86 8.26 3.26 -6.47
CA ILE A 86 8.30 2.48 -5.23
C ILE A 86 8.16 0.99 -5.58
N THR A 87 9.07 0.18 -5.06
CA THR A 87 9.00 -1.28 -5.15
C THR A 87 8.88 -1.87 -3.75
N LEU A 88 8.12 -2.98 -3.66
CA LEU A 88 7.91 -3.73 -2.43
C LEU A 88 8.27 -5.20 -2.67
N LYS A 89 9.02 -5.78 -1.73
CA LYS A 89 9.34 -7.20 -1.70
C LYS A 89 9.17 -7.77 -0.30
N ILE A 90 8.86 -9.05 -0.21
CA ILE A 90 8.98 -9.84 1.02
C ILE A 90 10.35 -10.52 0.96
N VAL A 91 11.18 -10.31 1.98
CA VAL A 91 12.56 -10.77 2.05
C VAL A 91 12.75 -11.57 3.34
N GLY A 92 13.14 -12.84 3.20
CA GLY A 92 13.50 -13.73 4.31
C GLY A 92 14.75 -14.52 3.93
N ASP A 93 14.83 -15.77 4.36
CA ASP A 93 15.91 -16.70 3.96
C ASP A 93 15.63 -17.30 2.58
N SER A 94 14.34 -17.39 2.22
CA SER A 94 13.85 -17.78 0.90
C SER A 94 14.04 -16.66 -0.16
N PRO A 95 13.99 -17.01 -1.47
CA PRO A 95 14.05 -16.02 -2.54
C PRO A 95 13.02 -14.90 -2.37
N ALA A 96 13.44 -13.65 -2.59
CA ALA A 96 12.59 -12.49 -2.39
C ALA A 96 11.33 -12.53 -3.28
N ILE A 97 10.16 -12.33 -2.66
CA ILE A 97 8.87 -12.36 -3.35
C ILE A 97 8.47 -10.92 -3.71
N PRO A 98 8.33 -10.57 -5.00
CA PRO A 98 7.86 -9.25 -5.38
C PRO A 98 6.39 -9.07 -5.02
N VAL A 99 6.03 -7.89 -4.50
CA VAL A 99 4.64 -7.48 -4.26
C VAL A 99 4.33 -6.33 -5.22
N ALA A 100 3.30 -6.51 -6.04
CA ALA A 100 2.86 -5.50 -6.98
C ALA A 100 2.22 -4.31 -6.24
N ILE A 101 2.62 -3.10 -6.59
CA ILE A 101 1.98 -1.85 -6.17
C ILE A 101 1.19 -1.31 -7.35
N GLU A 102 -0.09 -1.01 -7.12
CA GLU A 102 -0.99 -0.45 -8.11
C GLU A 102 -0.79 1.08 -8.26
N ALA A 103 -1.36 1.66 -9.31
CA ALA A 103 -1.17 3.07 -9.64
C ALA A 103 -1.67 4.05 -8.57
N ASP A 104 -2.62 3.65 -7.73
CA ASP A 104 -3.12 4.46 -6.60
C ASP A 104 -2.28 4.26 -5.31
N GLY A 105 -1.14 3.56 -5.41
CA GLY A 105 -0.26 3.24 -4.29
C GLY A 105 -0.74 2.11 -3.39
N GLY A 106 -1.81 1.40 -3.79
CA GLY A 106 -2.33 0.27 -3.05
C GLY A 106 -1.74 -1.07 -3.48
N PHE A 107 -1.82 -2.06 -2.60
CA PHE A 107 -1.31 -3.40 -2.82
C PHE A 107 -2.00 -4.41 -1.90
N THR A 108 -1.90 -5.69 -2.25
CA THR A 108 -2.41 -6.81 -1.43
C THR A 108 -1.27 -7.74 -1.06
N ILE A 109 -1.33 -8.32 0.12
CA ILE A 109 -0.33 -9.28 0.59
C ILE A 109 -1.01 -10.64 0.77
N ALA A 110 -0.50 -11.65 0.08
CA ALA A 110 -0.94 -13.03 0.26
C ALA A 110 -0.32 -13.62 1.54
N ARG A 111 -1.08 -14.47 2.22
CA ARG A 111 -0.55 -15.31 3.30
C ARG A 111 0.53 -16.23 2.72
N ASN A 112 1.65 -16.35 3.42
CA ASN A 112 2.76 -17.21 3.03
C ASN A 112 3.42 -17.80 4.27
N GLN A 113 3.34 -19.12 4.42
CA GLN A 113 3.83 -19.80 5.62
C GLN A 113 5.36 -19.72 5.76
N SER A 114 6.10 -19.85 4.65
CA SER A 114 7.58 -19.74 4.66
C SER A 114 8.02 -18.37 5.15
N ALA A 115 7.43 -17.30 4.58
CA ALA A 115 7.71 -15.92 4.99
C ALA A 115 7.34 -15.66 6.46
N TYR A 116 6.28 -16.31 6.95
CA TYR A 116 5.90 -16.23 8.36
C TYR A 116 6.91 -16.94 9.27
N ASP A 117 7.30 -18.17 8.95
CA ASP A 117 8.19 -18.99 9.77
C ASP A 117 9.61 -18.41 9.85
N GLU A 118 10.10 -17.86 8.74
CA GLU A 118 11.42 -17.24 8.62
C GLU A 118 11.51 -15.83 9.22
N ASN A 119 10.41 -15.27 9.75
CA ASN A 119 10.32 -13.85 10.15
C ASN A 119 10.70 -12.88 9.02
N ALA A 120 10.23 -13.16 7.80
CA ALA A 120 10.51 -12.29 6.66
C ALA A 120 10.04 -10.86 6.90
N GLU A 121 10.60 -9.93 6.14
CA GLU A 121 10.32 -8.51 6.21
C GLU A 121 9.75 -8.00 4.89
N LEU A 122 8.80 -7.07 5.00
CA LEU A 122 8.38 -6.21 3.91
C LEU A 122 9.40 -5.08 3.76
N VAL A 123 10.03 -5.02 2.60
CA VAL A 123 11.11 -4.08 2.29
C VAL A 123 10.67 -3.17 1.15
N PHE A 124 10.66 -1.86 1.42
CA PHE A 124 10.46 -0.83 0.40
C PHE A 124 11.80 -0.28 -0.11
N ASN A 125 11.88 0.09 -1.38
CA ASN A 125 13.03 0.85 -1.92
C ASN A 125 12.95 2.36 -1.58
N ARG A 126 12.60 2.67 -0.32
CA ARG A 126 12.51 4.02 0.23
C ARG A 126 13.13 4.03 1.63
N LYS A 127 13.65 5.20 2.03
CA LYS A 127 14.24 5.34 3.36
C LYS A 127 13.17 5.12 4.42
N ARG A 128 13.59 4.55 5.55
CA ARG A 128 12.74 4.37 6.71
C ARG A 128 12.06 5.68 7.10
N ARG A 129 10.81 5.58 7.54
CA ARG A 129 9.92 6.68 7.97
C ARG A 129 9.48 7.66 6.88
N GLN A 130 9.77 7.41 5.61
CA GLN A 130 9.22 8.24 4.51
C GLN A 130 7.78 7.88 4.19
N PHE A 131 7.48 6.58 4.18
CA PHE A 131 6.15 6.04 3.93
C PHE A 131 5.74 5.14 5.09
N MET A 132 4.44 4.93 5.23
CA MET A 132 3.88 3.88 6.06
C MET A 132 2.83 3.14 5.24
N SER A 133 2.80 1.81 5.36
CA SER A 133 1.68 1.02 4.87
C SER A 133 0.56 1.02 5.91
N ILE A 134 -0.65 1.35 5.47
CA ILE A 134 -1.87 1.33 6.28
C ILE A 134 -2.89 0.44 5.61
N ALA A 135 -3.75 -0.20 6.40
CA ALA A 135 -4.94 -0.86 5.87
C ALA A 135 -5.81 0.15 5.09
N ASP A 136 -6.31 -0.27 3.94
CA ASP A 136 -7.25 0.47 3.09
C ASP A 136 -8.45 -0.45 2.80
N ILE A 137 -9.54 -0.23 3.52
CA ILE A 137 -10.78 -1.00 3.46
C ILE A 137 -11.84 -0.08 2.88
N ARG A 138 -12.36 -0.49 1.72
CA ARG A 138 -13.39 0.23 1.00
C ARG A 138 -14.47 -0.72 0.52
N THR A 139 -15.65 -0.59 1.10
CA THR A 139 -16.86 -1.27 0.67
C THR A 139 -17.19 -0.86 -0.76
N PRO A 140 -17.38 -1.82 -1.69
CA PRO A 140 -17.79 -1.54 -3.06
C PRO A 140 -19.10 -0.74 -3.11
N GLY A 141 -19.18 0.23 -4.02
CA GLY A 141 -20.38 1.08 -4.19
C GLY A 141 -20.45 2.29 -3.27
N VAL A 142 -19.56 2.42 -2.27
CA VAL A 142 -19.42 3.66 -1.51
C VAL A 142 -18.81 4.75 -2.41
N PRO A 143 -19.40 5.97 -2.46
CA PRO A 143 -18.87 7.06 -3.27
C PRO A 143 -17.41 7.41 -2.95
N ALA A 144 -16.66 7.92 -3.95
CA ALA A 144 -15.24 8.26 -3.77
C ALA A 144 -15.00 9.33 -2.67
N ASN A 145 -15.96 10.23 -2.49
CA ASN A 145 -15.95 11.27 -1.46
C ASN A 145 -16.61 10.82 -0.14
N ALA A 146 -16.86 9.52 0.04
CA ALA A 146 -17.45 8.97 1.25
C ALA A 146 -16.64 7.79 1.79
N ARG A 147 -16.81 7.52 3.08
CA ARG A 147 -16.28 6.33 3.76
C ARG A 147 -17.39 5.70 4.59
N ARG A 148 -17.51 4.38 4.60
CA ARG A 148 -18.42 3.67 5.50
C ARG A 148 -17.78 3.53 6.89
N LEU A 149 -18.55 3.74 7.95
CA LEU A 149 -18.03 3.79 9.32
C LEU A 149 -17.47 2.44 9.77
N GLY A 150 -18.12 1.34 9.39
CA GLY A 150 -17.62 -0.02 9.61
C GLY A 150 -16.26 -0.27 8.97
N ASP A 151 -16.03 0.24 7.76
CA ASP A 151 -14.74 0.14 7.08
C ASP A 151 -13.63 0.85 7.89
N LEU A 152 -13.91 2.06 8.39
CA LEU A 152 -12.96 2.83 9.19
C LEU A 152 -12.68 2.18 10.56
N ARG A 153 -13.70 1.56 11.17
CA ARG A 153 -13.55 0.78 12.42
C ARG A 153 -12.66 -0.42 12.18
N LEU A 154 -12.89 -1.16 11.10
CA LEU A 154 -12.07 -2.32 10.74
C LEU A 154 -10.63 -1.91 10.38
N GLU A 155 -10.44 -0.81 9.65
CA GLU A 155 -9.11 -0.25 9.37
C GLU A 155 -8.35 0.05 10.66
N CYS A 156 -9.04 0.61 11.67
CA CYS A 156 -8.42 0.82 12.97
C CYS A 156 -7.91 -0.49 13.57
N LEU A 157 -8.80 -1.48 13.67
CA LEU A 157 -8.49 -2.74 14.35
C LEU A 157 -7.28 -3.40 13.70
N VAL A 158 -7.27 -3.50 12.37
CA VAL A 158 -6.17 -4.04 11.59
C VAL A 158 -4.88 -3.26 11.84
N ASN A 159 -4.89 -1.94 11.70
CA ASN A 159 -3.68 -1.12 11.88
C ASN A 159 -3.13 -1.20 13.32
N ILE A 160 -4.01 -1.18 14.33
CA ILE A 160 -3.63 -1.29 15.74
C ILE A 160 -3.08 -2.67 16.06
N ALA A 161 -3.64 -3.74 15.48
CA ALA A 161 -3.14 -5.10 15.67
C ALA A 161 -1.72 -5.27 15.10
N ILE A 162 -1.46 -4.71 13.91
CA ILE A 162 -0.12 -4.65 13.31
C ILE A 162 0.83 -3.90 14.25
N ILE A 163 0.48 -2.68 14.67
CA ILE A 163 1.32 -1.84 15.54
C ILE A 163 1.63 -2.55 16.86
N LYS A 164 0.63 -3.17 17.50
CA LYS A 164 0.82 -3.91 18.76
C LYS A 164 1.72 -5.12 18.64
N THR A 165 1.85 -5.69 17.44
CA THR A 165 2.76 -6.82 17.17
C THR A 165 4.20 -6.33 17.00
N GLU A 166 4.40 -5.12 16.48
CA GLU A 166 5.73 -4.54 16.24
C GLU A 166 6.36 -3.92 17.49
N ILE A 167 5.56 -3.42 18.43
CA ILE A 167 6.09 -2.74 19.62
C ILE A 167 6.54 -3.73 20.72
N PRO A 168 7.59 -3.41 21.48
CA PRO A 168 8.00 -4.21 22.63
C PRO A 168 6.88 -4.35 23.67
N PHE A 169 6.81 -5.51 24.31
CA PHE A 169 5.78 -5.82 25.32
C PHE A 169 5.68 -4.75 26.41
N LEU A 170 6.80 -4.26 26.95
CA LEU A 170 6.80 -3.24 28.00
C LEU A 170 6.22 -1.90 27.53
N VAL A 171 6.45 -1.53 26.27
CA VAL A 171 5.87 -0.33 25.65
C VAL A 171 4.36 -0.51 25.52
N ARG A 172 3.91 -1.67 25.00
CA ARG A 172 2.48 -2.02 24.91
C ARG A 172 1.79 -1.98 26.28
N ALA A 173 2.40 -2.56 27.30
CA ALA A 173 1.87 -2.58 28.66
C ALA A 173 1.75 -1.17 29.23
N THR A 174 2.77 -0.33 29.04
CA THR A 174 2.75 1.08 29.46
C THR A 174 1.62 1.86 28.78
N ILE A 175 1.45 1.70 27.46
CA ILE A 175 0.37 2.36 26.72
C ILE A 175 -1.00 1.88 27.20
N ASN A 176 -1.21 0.57 27.39
CA ASN A 176 -2.47 0.04 27.90
C ASN A 176 -2.82 0.61 29.28
N THR A 177 -1.84 0.68 30.18
CA THR A 177 -2.00 1.25 31.52
C THR A 177 -2.34 2.73 31.43
N PHE A 178 -1.68 3.49 30.55
CA PHE A 178 -1.97 4.90 30.36
C PHE A 178 -3.36 5.15 29.77
N LEU A 179 -3.76 4.37 28.76
CA LEU A 179 -5.09 4.47 28.12
C LEU A 179 -6.22 3.84 28.96
N LEU A 180 -5.88 3.12 30.03
CA LEU A 180 -6.79 2.32 30.84
C LEU A 180 -7.62 1.33 30.00
N THR A 181 -7.05 0.83 28.90
CA THR A 181 -7.71 -0.11 27.99
C THR A 181 -6.70 -0.82 27.09
N THR A 182 -7.09 -2.00 26.60
CA THR A 182 -6.43 -2.67 25.48
C THR A 182 -7.05 -2.30 24.14
N ASP A 183 -8.23 -1.68 24.12
CA ASP A 183 -8.90 -1.23 22.90
C ASP A 183 -8.45 0.20 22.54
N TRP A 184 -7.39 0.28 21.74
CA TRP A 184 -6.80 1.56 21.35
C TRP A 184 -7.65 2.26 20.29
N CYS A 185 -8.38 1.49 19.49
CA CYS A 185 -9.39 2.04 18.58
C CYS A 185 -10.45 2.79 19.34
N ARG A 186 -10.76 2.37 20.58
CA ARG A 186 -11.74 3.02 21.42
C ARG A 186 -11.27 4.31 22.11
N LYS A 187 -9.97 4.58 22.16
CA LYS A 187 -9.39 5.69 22.95
C LYS A 187 -8.53 6.66 22.17
N LEU A 188 -7.98 6.23 21.03
CA LEU A 188 -7.15 7.09 20.19
C LEU A 188 -8.01 7.67 19.07
N PRO A 189 -8.00 9.00 18.87
CA PRO A 189 -8.70 9.59 17.75
C PRO A 189 -8.05 9.09 16.46
N ILE A 190 -8.87 8.66 15.50
CA ILE A 190 -8.41 8.35 14.15
C ILE A 190 -8.82 9.49 13.25
N TYR A 191 -7.80 10.17 12.79
CA TYR A 191 -7.94 11.23 11.82
C TYR A 191 -7.91 10.63 10.44
N MET A 192 -8.99 10.86 9.70
CA MET A 192 -9.02 10.55 8.29
C MET A 192 -8.20 11.63 7.59
N SER A 193 -7.05 11.24 7.08
CA SER A 193 -6.32 12.07 6.14
C SER A 193 -6.74 11.64 4.74
N LEU A 194 -7.38 12.54 3.99
CA LEU A 194 -7.38 12.44 2.53
C LEU A 194 -5.96 12.69 1.99
N PRO A 195 -5.68 12.31 0.73
CA PRO A 195 -4.46 12.73 0.07
C PRO A 195 -4.27 14.25 0.20
N PRO A 196 -3.05 14.78 0.40
CA PRO A 196 -2.85 16.18 0.76
C PRO A 196 -3.17 17.19 -0.37
N THR A 197 -3.59 16.70 -1.54
CA THR A 197 -4.08 17.52 -2.66
C THR A 197 -5.57 17.85 -2.51
N GLN A 198 -6.24 17.30 -1.51
CA GLN A 198 -7.67 17.48 -1.27
C GLN A 198 -7.89 17.92 0.17
N HIS A 199 -8.21 19.19 0.37
CA HIS A 199 -8.65 19.69 1.66
C HIS A 199 -10.11 19.33 1.84
N ILE A 200 -10.47 18.71 2.96
CA ILE A 200 -11.88 18.50 3.31
C ILE A 200 -12.37 19.81 3.94
N SER A 201 -13.35 20.46 3.33
CA SER A 201 -13.99 21.65 3.90
C SER A 201 -15.04 21.27 4.95
N LYS A 202 -15.70 20.12 4.75
CA LYS A 202 -16.79 19.64 5.61
C LYS A 202 -16.87 18.12 5.58
N ALA A 203 -17.14 17.51 6.72
CA ALA A 203 -17.47 16.10 6.82
C ALA A 203 -18.81 15.90 7.54
N THR A 204 -19.65 15.00 7.03
CA THR A 204 -21.01 14.75 7.54
C THR A 204 -21.27 13.26 7.66
N LEU A 205 -21.74 12.82 8.83
CA LEU A 205 -22.28 11.48 9.03
C LEU A 205 -23.71 11.41 8.51
N ILE A 206 -24.03 10.33 7.80
CA ILE A 206 -25.32 10.07 7.20
C ILE A 206 -25.71 8.62 7.46
N TYR A 207 -26.87 8.44 8.10
CA TYR A 207 -27.49 7.14 8.30
C TYR A 207 -29.00 7.25 8.12
N GLY A 208 -29.52 6.76 6.98
CA GLY A 208 -30.89 7.02 6.56
C GLY A 208 -31.14 8.53 6.46
N GLU A 209 -32.12 9.03 7.21
CA GLU A 209 -32.44 10.47 7.27
C GLU A 209 -31.59 11.25 8.29
N ARG A 210 -30.89 10.56 9.20
CA ARG A 210 -30.10 11.19 10.26
C ARG A 210 -28.81 11.75 9.70
N ARG A 211 -28.55 13.03 9.97
CA ARG A 211 -27.33 13.73 9.58
C ARG A 211 -26.64 14.40 10.78
N ARG A 212 -25.31 14.33 10.84
CA ARG A 212 -24.50 15.11 11.80
C ARG A 212 -23.22 15.60 11.14
N GLU A 213 -23.03 16.91 11.16
CA GLU A 213 -21.78 17.53 10.75
C GLU A 213 -20.68 17.28 11.79
N LEU A 214 -19.49 16.94 11.32
CA LEU A 214 -18.31 16.78 12.16
C LEU A 214 -17.57 18.10 12.30
N THR A 215 -16.99 18.32 13.47
CA THR A 215 -16.11 19.46 13.73
C THR A 215 -14.73 19.19 13.13
N HIS A 216 -14.19 20.19 12.45
CA HIS A 216 -12.80 20.17 11.98
C HIS A 216 -11.86 20.24 13.18
N ASP A 217 -10.85 19.38 13.19
CA ASP A 217 -9.75 19.44 14.15
C ASP A 217 -8.57 20.20 13.53
N GLU A 218 -8.29 21.38 14.08
CA GLU A 218 -7.22 22.25 13.62
C GLU A 218 -5.83 21.60 13.77
N PHE A 219 -5.64 20.71 14.76
CA PHE A 219 -4.34 20.11 15.03
C PHE A 219 -3.96 19.05 13.98
N SER A 220 -4.91 18.18 13.63
CA SER A 220 -4.72 17.14 12.62
C SER A 220 -5.00 17.61 11.19
N ASN A 221 -5.51 18.84 11.03
CA ASN A 221 -6.05 19.37 9.79
C ASN A 221 -7.00 18.37 9.11
N GLY A 222 -7.93 17.83 9.90
CA GLY A 222 -8.80 16.73 9.51
C GLY A 222 -10.10 16.73 10.30
N PHE A 223 -10.85 15.64 10.20
CA PHE A 223 -12.08 15.43 10.97
C PHE A 223 -11.88 14.20 11.84
N GLU A 224 -12.22 14.32 13.12
CA GLU A 224 -12.23 13.18 14.02
C GLU A 224 -13.36 12.22 13.60
N SER A 225 -13.00 11.01 13.19
CA SER A 225 -14.01 10.01 12.87
C SER A 225 -14.64 9.49 14.17
N PRO A 226 -15.98 9.50 14.30
CA PRO A 226 -16.67 9.05 15.51
C PRO A 226 -16.76 7.51 15.55
N LEU A 227 -15.63 6.84 15.36
CA LEU A 227 -15.52 5.37 15.42
C LEU A 227 -16.10 4.82 16.73
N LEU A 228 -16.01 5.64 17.77
CA LEU A 228 -16.38 5.35 19.15
C LEU A 228 -17.86 5.49 19.46
N ASP A 229 -18.60 6.21 18.62
CA ASP A 229 -19.97 6.61 18.93
C ASP A 229 -20.91 5.44 18.60
N PRO A 230 -21.41 4.70 19.61
CA PRO A 230 -22.27 3.55 19.35
C PRO A 230 -23.64 3.99 18.80
N ALA A 231 -23.96 5.28 18.83
CA ALA A 231 -25.19 5.80 18.24
C ALA A 231 -25.18 5.78 16.72
N TRP A 232 -24.03 5.50 16.08
CA TRP A 232 -23.90 5.40 14.62
C TRP A 232 -23.57 3.96 14.20
N PRO A 233 -24.48 3.28 13.48
CA PRO A 233 -24.24 1.94 12.95
C PRO A 233 -23.09 1.90 11.94
N ASP A 234 -22.55 0.70 11.67
CA ASP A 234 -21.43 0.51 10.74
C ASP A 234 -21.75 0.95 9.30
N ASP A 235 -23.02 0.90 8.90
CA ASP A 235 -23.49 1.36 7.58
C ASP A 235 -23.59 2.88 7.45
N THR A 236 -23.26 3.63 8.51
CA THR A 236 -23.18 5.09 8.45
C THR A 236 -22.15 5.50 7.40
N LEU A 237 -22.55 6.37 6.49
CA LEU A 237 -21.64 7.02 5.56
C LEU A 237 -21.09 8.28 6.19
N LEU A 238 -19.78 8.42 6.14
CA LEU A 238 -19.12 9.69 6.30
C LEU A 238 -18.88 10.29 4.93
N GLU A 239 -19.68 11.29 4.56
CA GLU A 239 -19.49 12.05 3.34
C GLU A 239 -18.59 13.26 3.58
N MET A 240 -17.66 13.47 2.66
CA MET A 240 -16.70 14.57 2.68
C MET A 240 -17.01 15.51 1.51
N GLN A 241 -16.99 16.80 1.80
CA GLN A 241 -16.97 17.86 0.80
C GLN A 241 -15.53 18.35 0.66
N LEU A 242 -15.06 18.36 -0.57
CA LEU A 242 -13.73 18.87 -0.88
C LEU A 242 -13.80 20.40 -0.96
N ALA A 243 -12.84 21.08 -0.34
CA ALA A 243 -12.61 22.48 -0.58
C ALA A 243 -12.17 22.67 -2.04
N PRO A 244 -12.51 23.81 -2.67
CA PRO A 244 -11.89 24.18 -3.94
C PRO A 244 -10.36 24.20 -3.78
N GLU A 245 -9.66 23.70 -4.79
CA GLU A 245 -8.20 23.63 -4.82
C GLU A 245 -7.60 25.01 -4.51
N MET A 246 -6.78 25.10 -3.46
CA MET A 246 -6.07 26.36 -3.20
C MET A 246 -5.10 26.59 -4.35
N PRO A 247 -5.10 27.78 -5.00
CA PRO A 247 -4.12 28.08 -6.03
C PRO A 247 -2.73 27.96 -5.43
N ALA A 248 -1.81 27.31 -6.16
CA ALA A 248 -0.42 27.18 -5.77
C ALA A 248 0.14 28.57 -5.38
N PRO A 249 0.99 28.66 -4.33
CA PRO A 249 1.58 29.93 -3.95
C PRO A 249 2.28 30.53 -5.18
N VAL A 250 1.82 31.70 -5.60
CA VAL A 250 2.45 32.47 -6.67
C VAL A 250 3.87 32.74 -6.18
N ALA A 251 4.86 32.18 -6.88
CA ALA A 251 6.25 32.49 -6.61
C ALA A 251 6.41 34.01 -6.68
N ALA A 252 6.84 34.62 -5.59
CA ALA A 252 7.17 36.04 -5.58
C ALA A 252 8.33 36.25 -6.55
N SER A 253 8.07 36.99 -7.62
CA SER A 253 9.04 37.40 -8.64
C SER A 253 10.10 38.35 -8.09
#